data_AF-A0A1Q3LD12-F1
#
_entry.id   AF-A0A1Q3LD12-F1
#
_cell.length_a   1.000
_cell.length_b   1.000
_cell.length_c   1.000
_cell.angle_alpha   90.00
_cell.angle_beta   90.00
_cell.angle_gamma   90.00
#
_symmetry.space_group_name_H-M   'P 1'
#
loop_
_entity.id
_entity.type
_entity.pdbx_description
1 polymer ?
#
loop_
_entity_poly.entity_id
_entity_poly.type
_entity_poly.pdbx_seq_one_letter_code
_entity_poly.pdbx_strand_id
1 'polypeptide(L)'
;MSLTLRRISDETGTNYTDLFADLDPDSFDLLPGELGPRGVDAMVPNAPHSPGANADGPLGAVIVRWIQSRVDTPADRYGWQYLDAADVHTIAYLDDASGELEFINIFGHVEHGRRGYRLRTIADALGLLIEHDLH
;
A
#
# COMPACT_ATOMS: atom_id res chain seq x y z
N MET A 1 4.70 23.31 -9.58
CA MET A 1 5.04 22.51 -8.40
C MET A 1 5.13 21.09 -8.88
N SER A 2 6.29 20.47 -8.71
CA SER A 2 6.51 19.06 -9.01
C SER A 2 6.57 18.30 -7.70
N LEU A 3 5.85 17.19 -7.59
CA LEU A 3 5.95 16.27 -6.46
C LEU A 3 6.99 15.20 -6.75
N THR A 4 7.79 14.83 -5.74
CA THR A 4 8.60 13.62 -5.79
C THR A 4 8.33 12.77 -4.55
N LEU A 5 7.96 11.50 -4.74
CA LEU A 5 7.98 10.52 -3.66
C LEU A 5 9.43 10.24 -3.28
N ARG A 6 9.80 10.50 -2.02
CA ARG A 6 11.15 10.23 -1.52
C ARG A 6 11.28 8.82 -0.99
N ARG A 7 10.32 8.42 -0.15
CA ARG A 7 10.38 7.14 0.55
C ARG A 7 9.01 6.67 0.99
N ILE A 8 8.77 5.38 0.86
CA ILE A 8 7.65 4.69 1.48
C ILE A 8 8.22 3.60 2.38
N SER A 9 7.91 3.63 3.68
CA SER A 9 8.40 2.65 4.64
C SER A 9 7.42 2.34 5.76
N ASP A 10 7.55 1.19 6.41
CA ASP A 10 6.79 0.86 7.62
C ASP A 10 7.60 1.16 8.90
N GLU A 11 6.99 0.91 10.05
CA GLU A 11 7.61 1.09 11.38
C GLU A 11 8.85 0.21 11.63
N THR A 12 9.00 -0.90 10.90
CA THR A 12 10.19 -1.77 10.96
C THR A 12 11.37 -1.20 10.17
N GLY A 13 11.13 -0.14 9.39
CA GLY A 13 12.12 0.48 8.51
C GLY A 13 12.19 -0.15 7.12
N THR A 14 11.36 -1.15 6.83
CA THR A 14 11.27 -1.80 5.51
C THR A 14 10.85 -0.80 4.45
N ASN A 15 11.52 -0.82 3.28
CA ASN A 15 11.29 0.11 2.19
C ASN A 15 10.39 -0.52 1.10
N TYR A 16 9.41 0.25 0.64
CA TYR A 16 8.43 -0.14 -0.40
C TYR A 16 8.49 0.76 -1.64
N THR A 17 9.36 1.78 -1.65
CA THR A 17 9.39 2.84 -2.68
C THR A 17 9.52 2.28 -4.10
N ASP A 18 10.30 1.22 -4.28
CA ASP A 18 10.47 0.53 -5.57
C ASP A 18 9.16 -0.09 -6.11
N LEU A 19 8.22 -0.47 -5.23
CA LEU A 19 6.92 -1.02 -5.63
C LEU A 19 5.96 0.05 -6.17
N PHE A 20 6.30 1.33 -6.03
CA PHE A 20 5.50 2.48 -6.48
C PHE A 20 6.27 3.37 -7.47
N ALA A 21 7.42 2.90 -7.97
CA ALA A 21 8.31 3.69 -8.82
C ALA A 21 7.74 4.00 -10.22
N ASP A 22 6.67 3.31 -10.61
CA ASP A 22 5.96 3.48 -11.88
C ASP A 22 4.77 4.45 -11.80
N LEU A 23 4.47 4.99 -10.61
CA LEU A 23 3.44 6.02 -10.48
C LEU A 23 3.89 7.31 -11.14
N ASP A 24 3.01 7.86 -11.98
CA ASP A 24 3.24 9.14 -12.66
C ASP A 24 3.26 10.28 -11.63
N PRO A 25 4.33 11.09 -11.54
CA PRO A 25 4.39 12.27 -10.66
C PRO A 25 3.22 13.24 -10.84
N ASP A 26 2.64 13.32 -12.04
CA ASP A 26 1.50 14.19 -12.33
C ASP A 26 0.16 13.60 -11.85
N SER A 27 0.15 12.32 -11.43
CA SER A 27 -1.04 11.65 -10.87
C SER A 27 -1.21 11.84 -9.37
N PHE A 28 -0.29 12.55 -8.70
CA PHE A 28 -0.35 12.76 -7.26
C PHE A 28 -1.27 13.91 -6.87
N ASP A 29 -2.25 13.58 -6.04
CA ASP A 29 -3.12 14.54 -5.35
C ASP A 29 -2.45 15.00 -4.06
N LEU A 30 -2.32 16.32 -3.89
CA LEU A 30 -1.86 16.93 -2.65
C LEU A 30 -3.00 17.02 -1.64
N LEU A 31 -2.84 16.34 -0.50
CA LEU A 31 -3.82 16.40 0.57
C LEU A 31 -3.63 17.70 1.36
N PRO A 32 -4.65 18.58 1.43
CA PRO A 32 -4.53 19.87 2.07
C PRO A 32 -4.32 19.74 3.58
N GLY A 33 -3.57 20.67 4.14
CA GLY A 33 -3.42 20.86 5.58
C GLY A 33 -3.32 22.34 5.94
N GLU A 34 -3.46 22.66 7.23
CA GLU A 34 -3.56 24.05 7.72
C GLU A 34 -2.36 24.93 7.38
N LEU A 35 -1.18 24.34 7.15
CA LEU A 35 0.08 25.03 6.87
C LEU A 35 0.65 24.71 5.47
N GLY A 36 -0.13 24.04 4.62
CA GLY A 36 0.32 23.47 3.34
C GLY A 36 -0.03 21.98 3.21
N PRO A 37 0.39 21.32 2.13
CA PRO A 37 0.10 19.90 1.91
C PRO A 37 0.64 19.05 3.07
N ARG A 38 -0.22 18.23 3.68
CA ARG A 38 0.15 17.31 4.78
C ARG A 38 0.38 15.88 4.30
N GLY A 39 0.08 15.59 3.04
CA GLY A 39 0.24 14.26 2.48
C GLY A 39 0.02 14.24 0.98
N VAL A 40 0.20 13.05 0.44
CA VAL A 40 0.02 12.75 -0.98
C VAL A 40 -0.89 11.55 -1.13
N ASP A 41 -1.67 11.54 -2.18
CA ASP A 41 -2.41 10.38 -2.61
C ASP A 41 -2.24 10.19 -4.11
N ALA A 42 -2.46 8.99 -4.60
CA ALA A 42 -2.39 8.67 -6.02
C ALA A 42 -3.18 7.39 -6.28
N MET A 43 -3.65 7.25 -7.51
CA MET A 43 -4.22 6.00 -7.97
C MET A 43 -3.10 5.02 -8.29
N VAL A 44 -3.01 3.93 -7.52
CA VAL A 44 -2.14 2.79 -7.80
C VAL A 44 -2.89 1.83 -8.72
N PRO A 45 -2.52 1.70 -10.00
CA PRO A 45 -3.26 0.87 -10.94
C PRO A 45 -3.19 -0.61 -10.54
N ASN A 46 -4.30 -1.35 -10.66
CA ASN A 46 -4.26 -2.81 -10.57
C ASN A 46 -3.73 -3.39 -11.89
N ALA A 47 -2.44 -3.22 -12.15
CA ALA A 47 -1.75 -3.65 -13.37
C ALA A 47 -0.88 -4.90 -13.07
N PRO A 48 -1.33 -6.12 -13.41
CA PRO A 48 -0.61 -7.36 -13.06
C PRO A 48 0.77 -7.53 -13.71
N HIS A 49 1.09 -6.67 -14.68
CA HIS A 49 2.36 -6.70 -15.42
C HIS A 49 3.24 -5.48 -15.11
N SER A 50 2.91 -4.68 -14.08
CA SER A 50 3.81 -3.62 -13.66
C SER A 50 5.13 -4.22 -13.14
N PRO A 51 6.27 -3.51 -13.29
CA PRO A 51 7.56 -4.00 -12.81
C PRO A 51 7.59 -4.36 -11.31
N GLY A 52 6.74 -3.71 -10.50
CA GLY A 52 6.59 -3.97 -9.06
C GLY A 52 5.58 -5.06 -8.70
N ALA A 53 4.87 -5.66 -9.66
CA ALA A 53 3.87 -6.69 -9.39
C ALA A 53 4.49 -8.08 -9.13
N ASN A 54 3.82 -8.87 -8.29
CA ASN A 54 4.11 -10.31 -8.14
C ASN A 54 3.01 -11.15 -8.81
N ALA A 55 3.00 -12.46 -8.54
CA ALA A 55 1.99 -13.39 -9.09
C ALA A 55 0.54 -13.00 -8.74
N ASP A 56 0.35 -12.24 -7.66
CA ASP A 56 -0.94 -11.77 -7.16
C ASP A 56 -1.16 -10.27 -7.46
N GLY A 57 -0.33 -9.66 -8.29
CA GLY A 57 -0.44 -8.28 -8.74
C GLY A 57 0.37 -7.27 -7.90
N PRO A 58 0.18 -5.96 -8.16
CA PRO A 58 0.95 -4.89 -7.50
C PRO A 58 0.66 -4.81 -6.01
N LEU A 59 -0.61 -4.90 -5.59
CA LEU A 59 -0.94 -4.89 -4.16
C LEU A 59 -0.49 -6.18 -3.46
N GLY A 60 -0.55 -7.33 -4.15
CA GLY A 60 0.01 -8.58 -3.65
C GLY A 60 1.50 -8.47 -3.29
N ALA A 61 2.30 -7.79 -4.12
CA ALA A 61 3.71 -7.57 -3.85
C ALA A 61 3.95 -6.72 -2.58
N VAL A 62 3.14 -5.68 -2.37
CA VAL A 62 3.19 -4.84 -1.16
C VAL A 62 2.82 -5.66 0.07
N ILE A 63 1.72 -6.44 0.01
CA ILE A 63 1.24 -7.28 1.11
C ILE A 63 2.29 -8.34 1.47
N VAL A 64 2.86 -9.03 0.49
CA VAL A 64 3.87 -10.07 0.74
C VAL A 64 5.10 -9.46 1.42
N ARG A 65 5.57 -8.30 0.96
CA ARG A 65 6.70 -7.61 1.60
C ARG A 65 6.36 -7.13 3.01
N TRP A 66 5.14 -6.66 3.22
CA TRP A 66 4.63 -6.22 4.53
C TRP A 66 4.51 -7.36 5.53
N ILE A 67 4.08 -8.53 5.09
CA ILE A 67 4.10 -9.74 5.90
C ILE A 67 5.56 -10.08 6.21
N GLN A 68 6.44 -10.15 5.21
CA GLN A 68 7.85 -10.50 5.40
C GLN A 68 8.60 -9.58 6.39
N SER A 69 8.26 -8.29 6.47
CA SER A 69 8.87 -7.38 7.44
C SER A 69 8.47 -7.67 8.90
N ARG A 70 7.44 -8.50 9.12
CA ARG A 70 6.90 -8.91 10.42
C ARG A 70 7.21 -10.37 10.79
N VAL A 71 7.82 -11.13 9.88
CA VAL A 71 8.00 -12.61 9.96
C VAL A 71 9.21 -13.04 10.80
N ASP A 72 9.54 -12.31 11.87
CA ASP A 72 10.21 -12.97 13.02
C ASP A 72 9.28 -14.04 13.65
N THR A 73 8.00 -14.08 13.25
CA THR A 73 6.96 -15.05 13.62
C THR A 73 6.72 -16.13 12.54
N PRO A 74 6.37 -17.38 12.93
CA PRO A 74 6.21 -18.49 12.00
C PRO A 74 5.07 -18.30 10.99
N ALA A 75 5.23 -18.95 9.81
CA ALA A 75 4.35 -18.80 8.64
C ALA A 75 2.89 -19.25 8.84
N ASP A 76 2.55 -19.82 9.99
CA ASP A 76 1.18 -20.19 10.39
C ASP A 76 0.38 -19.02 10.97
N ARG A 77 1.00 -17.85 11.18
CA ARG A 77 0.37 -16.67 11.80
C ARG A 77 -0.21 -15.64 10.82
N TYR A 78 0.02 -15.82 9.52
CA TYR A 78 -0.42 -14.87 8.50
C TYR A 78 -1.05 -15.60 7.32
N GLY A 79 -2.20 -15.11 6.87
CA GLY A 79 -2.85 -15.55 5.65
C GLY A 79 -3.49 -14.35 4.96
N TRP A 80 -3.59 -14.39 3.64
CA TRP A 80 -4.30 -13.33 2.94
C TRP A 80 -5.03 -13.89 1.71
N GLN A 81 -6.11 -13.20 1.32
CA GLN A 81 -6.96 -13.58 0.22
C GLN A 81 -7.32 -12.35 -0.63
N TYR A 82 -7.37 -12.55 -1.94
CA TYR A 82 -7.90 -11.58 -2.90
C TYR A 82 -9.30 -12.00 -3.34
N LEU A 83 -10.26 -11.07 -3.28
CA LEU A 83 -11.61 -11.21 -3.80
C LEU A 83 -11.79 -10.34 -5.05
N ASP A 84 -11.63 -10.96 -6.21
CA ASP A 84 -11.62 -10.29 -7.52
C ASP A 84 -12.93 -9.55 -7.87
N ALA A 85 -14.06 -10.09 -7.43
CA ALA A 85 -15.37 -9.51 -7.70
C ALA A 85 -15.57 -8.11 -7.09
N ALA A 86 -14.76 -7.75 -6.10
CA ALA A 86 -14.86 -6.48 -5.38
C ALA A 86 -13.52 -5.73 -5.27
N ASP A 87 -12.44 -6.21 -5.91
CA ASP A 87 -11.07 -5.72 -5.71
C ASP A 87 -10.71 -5.59 -4.22
N VAL A 88 -11.03 -6.60 -3.40
CA VAL A 88 -10.75 -6.55 -1.97
C VAL A 88 -9.58 -7.47 -1.64
N HIS A 89 -8.58 -6.94 -0.97
CA HIS A 89 -7.57 -7.75 -0.30
C HIS A 89 -7.88 -7.81 1.19
N THR A 90 -8.01 -9.02 1.71
CA THR A 90 -8.16 -9.28 3.14
C THR A 90 -6.91 -9.98 3.64
N ILE A 91 -6.27 -9.39 4.65
CA ILE A 91 -5.13 -9.98 5.36
C ILE A 91 -5.66 -10.40 6.74
N ALA A 92 -5.44 -11.65 7.10
CA ALA A 92 -5.70 -12.16 8.43
C ALA A 92 -4.35 -12.40 9.11
N TYR A 93 -4.16 -11.86 10.31
CA TYR A 93 -2.94 -12.07 11.07
C TYR A 93 -3.20 -12.25 12.56
N LEU A 94 -2.38 -13.07 13.21
CA LEU A 94 -2.41 -13.25 14.66
C LEU A 94 -1.52 -12.19 15.30
N ASP A 95 -2.10 -11.25 16.05
CA ASP A 95 -1.34 -10.24 16.77
C ASP A 95 -0.65 -10.86 17.99
N ASP A 96 0.65 -10.60 18.14
CA ASP A 96 1.47 -11.16 19.21
C ASP A 96 1.19 -10.50 20.56
N ALA A 97 0.73 -9.25 20.56
CA ALA A 97 0.46 -8.51 21.80
C ALA A 97 -0.86 -8.94 22.45
N SER A 98 -1.91 -9.14 21.65
CA SER A 98 -3.24 -9.52 22.10
C SER A 98 -3.51 -11.03 22.02
N GLY A 99 -2.82 -11.75 21.14
CA GLY A 99 -3.14 -13.14 20.80
C GLY A 99 -4.44 -13.30 20.02
N GLU A 100 -4.99 -12.20 19.49
CA GLU A 100 -6.24 -12.18 18.73
C GLU A 100 -5.98 -12.22 17.21
N LEU A 101 -6.96 -12.76 16.48
CA LEU A 101 -6.95 -12.75 15.02
C LEU A 101 -7.49 -11.41 14.51
N GLU A 102 -6.63 -10.64 13.86
CA GLU A 102 -6.97 -9.35 13.26
C GLU A 102 -7.14 -9.44 11.75
N PHE A 103 -7.96 -8.55 11.20
CA PHE A 103 -8.27 -8.49 9.78
C PHE A 103 -8.03 -7.08 9.22
N ILE A 104 -7.20 -6.98 8.19
CA ILE A 104 -6.98 -5.76 7.41
C ILE A 104 -7.68 -5.94 6.07
N ASN A 105 -8.59 -5.01 5.74
CA ASN A 105 -9.26 -4.98 4.45
C ASN A 105 -8.82 -3.77 3.65
N ILE A 106 -8.25 -4.02 2.47
CA ILE A 106 -7.89 -2.99 1.50
C ILE A 106 -8.89 -3.06 0.36
N PHE A 107 -9.71 -2.03 0.24
CA PHE A 107 -10.76 -1.94 -0.76
C PHE A 107 -10.23 -1.28 -2.03
N GLY A 108 -10.53 -1.90 -3.17
CA GLY A 108 -10.25 -1.32 -4.47
C GLY A 108 -11.05 -0.04 -4.70
N HIS A 109 -10.52 0.74 -5.63
CA HIS A 109 -11.04 2.01 -6.05
C HIS A 109 -11.25 1.98 -7.57
N VAL A 110 -12.31 2.65 -8.02
CA VAL A 110 -12.59 2.82 -9.45
C VAL A 110 -12.68 4.31 -9.73
N GLU A 111 -11.76 4.80 -10.56
CA GLU A 111 -11.67 6.20 -10.92
C GLU A 111 -11.45 6.32 -12.44
N HIS A 112 -12.26 7.14 -13.11
CA HIS A 112 -12.23 7.33 -14.56
C HIS A 112 -12.23 6.01 -15.37
N GLY A 113 -12.91 4.96 -14.88
CA GLY A 113 -12.98 3.65 -15.52
C GLY A 113 -11.73 2.77 -15.34
N ARG A 114 -10.76 3.19 -14.52
CA ARG A 114 -9.57 2.40 -14.17
C ARG A 114 -9.75 1.81 -12.76
N ARG A 115 -9.51 0.50 -12.63
CA ARG A 115 -9.50 -0.22 -11.34
C ARG A 115 -8.12 -0.14 -10.71
N GLY A 116 -8.06 0.03 -9.41
CA GLY A 116 -6.81 0.20 -8.67
C GLY A 116 -7.05 0.36 -7.18
N TYR A 117 -6.11 1.00 -6.50
CA TYR A 117 -6.16 1.28 -5.06
C TYR A 117 -5.66 2.69 -4.81
N ARG A 118 -6.18 3.37 -3.79
CA ARG A 118 -5.62 4.65 -3.37
C ARG A 118 -4.36 4.40 -2.55
N LEU A 119 -3.27 5.07 -2.90
CA LEU A 119 -1.99 4.98 -2.20
C LEU A 119 -2.17 5.25 -0.70
N ARG A 120 -3.01 6.23 -0.35
CA ARG A 120 -3.33 6.54 1.05
C ARG A 120 -4.07 5.42 1.75
N THR A 121 -5.03 4.78 1.09
CA THR A 121 -5.76 3.63 1.65
C THR A 121 -4.80 2.46 1.93
N ILE A 122 -3.86 2.18 1.02
CA ILE A 122 -2.83 1.16 1.25
C ILE A 122 -1.97 1.56 2.45
N ALA A 123 -1.49 2.80 2.47
CA ALA A 123 -0.60 3.29 3.51
C ALA A 123 -1.26 3.26 4.90
N ASP A 124 -2.51 3.71 5.01
CA ASP A 124 -3.23 3.73 6.28
C ASP A 124 -3.55 2.31 6.76
N ALA A 125 -3.92 1.40 5.85
CA ALA A 125 -4.23 0.02 6.19
C ALA A 125 -3.00 -0.78 6.66
N LEU A 126 -1.83 -0.46 6.13
CA LEU A 126 -0.57 -1.19 6.38
C LEU A 126 0.39 -0.43 7.30
N GLY A 127 0.02 0.76 7.78
CA GLY A 127 0.90 1.60 8.60
C GLY A 127 2.16 2.09 7.87
N LEU A 128 2.04 2.42 6.57
CA LEU A 128 3.15 2.95 5.78
C LEU A 128 3.26 4.47 5.93
N LEU A 129 4.47 4.93 6.20
CA LEU A 129 4.87 6.33 6.14
C LEU A 129 5.26 6.69 4.71
N ILE A 130 4.72 7.81 4.21
CA ILE A 130 5.03 8.34 2.88
C ILE A 130 5.74 9.68 3.01
N GLU A 131 7.05 9.67 2.74
CA GLU A 131 7.89 10.85 2.66
C GLU A 131 7.88 11.39 1.23
N HIS A 132 7.64 12.69 1.08
CA HIS A 132 7.55 13.35 -0.21
C HIS A 132 8.17 14.75 -0.15
N ASP A 133 8.54 15.23 -1.33
CA ASP A 133 9.09 16.56 -1.55
C ASP A 133 8.21 17.39 -2.48
N LEU A 134 8.17 18.69 -2.19
CA LEU A 134 7.56 19.71 -3.04
C LEU A 134 8.67 20.60 -3.60
N HIS A 135 8.80 20.66 -4.92
CA HIS A 135 9.77 21.51 -5.62
C HIS A 135 9.07 22.45 -6.61
#